data_AF-A0A847XV42-F1
#
_entry.id   AF-A0A847XV42-F1
#
_cell.length_a   1.000
_cell.length_b   1.000
_cell.length_c   1.000
_cell.angle_alpha   90.00
_cell.angle_beta   90.00
_cell.angle_gamma   90.00
#
_symmetry.space_group_name_H-M   'P 1'
#
loop_
_entity.id
_entity.type
_entity.pdbx_description
1 polymer ?
#
loop_
_entity_poly.entity_id
_entity_poly.type
_entity_poly.pdbx_seq_one_letter_code
_entity_poly.pdbx_strand_id
1 'polypeptide(L)' 'TWYKMEQMIIGGIDLDPVITHRFSIDDFQKGFDIMEEGKCGKVILNWD' A
#
# COMPACT_ATOMS: atom_id res chain seq x y z
N THR A 1 -12.75 11.47 12.14
CA THR A 1 -11.63 11.60 11.18
C THR A 1 -11.38 10.30 10.42
N TRP A 2 -11.49 9.12 11.04
CA TRP A 2 -11.54 7.83 10.33
C TRP A 2 -12.84 7.59 9.57
N TYR A 3 -13.98 7.88 10.19
CA TYR A 3 -15.31 7.72 9.57
C TYR A 3 -15.43 8.44 8.21
N LYS A 4 -14.88 9.65 8.10
CA LYS A 4 -14.94 10.41 6.84
C LYS A 4 -14.11 9.76 5.73
N MET A 5 -12.97 9.13 6.08
CA MET A 5 -12.12 8.40 5.15
C MET A 5 -12.80 7.10 4.70
N GLU A 6 -13.40 6.36 5.63
CA GLU A 6 -14.22 5.17 5.33
C GLU A 6 -15.38 5.51 4.39
N GLN A 7 -16.11 6.59 4.65
CA GLN A 7 -17.19 7.06 3.76
C GLN A 7 -16.68 7.43 2.37
N MET A 8 -15.45 7.92 2.23
CA MET A 8 -14.85 8.20 0.92
C MET A 8 -14.52 6.92 0.16
N ILE A 9 -13.99 5.90 0.84
CA ILE A 9 -13.72 4.57 0.25
C ILE A 9 -15.04 3.92 -0.19
N ILE A 10 -16.05 3.90 0.68
CA ILE A 10 -17.39 3.37 0.36
C ILE A 10 -18.03 4.18 -0.77
N GLY A 11 -17.78 5.50 -0.81
CA GLY A 11 -18.25 6.40 -1.85
C GLY A 11 -17.59 6.22 -3.22
N GLY A 12 -16.69 5.23 -3.37
CA GLY A 12 -16.11 4.85 -4.66
C GLY A 12 -14.74 5.46 -4.93
N ILE A 13 -14.00 5.93 -3.91
CA ILE A 13 -12.56 6.18 -4.09
C ILE A 13 -11.86 4.85 -4.36
N ASP A 14 -11.25 4.77 -5.54
CA ASP A 14 -10.35 3.68 -5.90
C ASP A 14 -8.98 3.92 -5.23
N LEU A 15 -8.55 2.93 -4.44
CA LEU A 15 -7.26 2.93 -3.75
C LEU A 15 -6.18 2.12 -4.48
N ASP A 16 -6.56 1.36 -5.51
CA ASP A 16 -5.62 0.58 -6.31
C ASP A 16 -4.45 1.41 -6.87
N PRO A 17 -4.63 2.63 -7.43
CA PRO A 17 -3.51 3.39 -7.97
C PRO A 17 -2.52 3.87 -6.90
N VAL A 18 -2.91 3.87 -5.62
CA VAL A 18 -2.03 4.26 -4.50
C VAL A 18 -1.08 3.12 -4.12
N ILE A 19 -1.52 1.88 -4.30
CA ILE A 19 -0.77 0.67 -3.94
C ILE A 19 0.11 0.27 -5.11
N THR A 20 1.36 0.74 -5.08
CA THR A 20 2.32 0.52 -6.16
C THR A 20 2.97 -0.87 -6.17
N HIS A 21 3.13 -1.49 -4.99
CA HIS A 21 3.85 -2.76 -4.87
C HIS A 21 3.19 -3.69 -3.83
N ARG A 22 3.18 -4.98 -4.12
CA ARG A 22 2.74 -6.05 -3.23
C ARG A 22 3.81 -7.14 -3.19
N PHE A 23 4.31 -7.48 -2.01
CA PHE A 23 5.30 -8.53 -1.81
C PHE A 23 4.82 -9.53 -0.75
N SER A 24 5.39 -10.73 -0.74
CA SER A 24 5.28 -11.61 0.44
C SER A 24 6.01 -10.96 1.62
N ILE A 25 5.57 -11.27 2.84
CA ILE A 25 6.26 -10.89 4.06
C ILE A 25 7.69 -11.44 4.11
N ASP A 26 7.95 -12.59 3.48
CA ASP A 26 9.29 -13.17 3.40
C ASP A 26 10.26 -12.26 2.62
N ASP A 27 9.71 -11.46 1.69
CA ASP A 27 10.43 -10.47 0.88
C ASP A 27 10.45 -9.08 1.52
N PHE A 28 10.28 -8.96 2.84
CA PHE A 28 10.20 -7.67 3.52
C PHE A 28 11.37 -6.76 3.16
N GLN A 29 12.60 -7.30 3.12
CA GLN A 29 13.81 -6.53 2.82
C GLN A 29 13.70 -5.81 1.47
N LYS A 30 13.27 -6.52 0.42
CA LYS A 30 13.05 -5.96 -0.91
C LYS A 30 11.99 -4.86 -0.90
N GLY A 31 10.95 -5.02 -0.09
CA GLY A 31 9.94 -4.00 0.12
C GLY A 31 10.51 -2.70 0.71
N PHE A 32 11.38 -2.81 1.73
CA PHE A 32 12.04 -1.66 2.35
C PHE A 32 13.08 -1.01 1.44
N ASP A 33 13.87 -1.78 0.70
CA ASP A 33 14.88 -1.24 -0.22
C ASP A 33 14.22 -0.34 -1.29
N ILE A 34 13.06 -0.76 -1.84
CA ILE A 34 12.30 0.03 -2.81
C ILE A 34 11.72 1.32 -2.19
N MET A 35 11.35 1.28 -0.91
CA MET A 35 10.92 2.49 -0.18
C MET A 35 12.09 3.46 -0.01
N GLU A 36 13.28 2.97 0.31
CA GLU A 36 14.49 3.79 0.47
C GLU A 36 14.92 4.44 -0.84
N GLU A 37 14.78 3.73 -1.97
CA GLU A 37 15.02 4.29 -3.31
C GLU A 37 14.02 5.38 -3.73
N GLY A 38 12.92 5.55 -2.99
CA GLY A 38 11.87 6.53 -3.29
C GLY A 38 11.05 6.20 -4.55
N LYS A 39 11.10 4.96 -5.04
CA LYS A 39 10.41 4.51 -6.27
C LYS A 39 9.06 3.83 -6.00
N CYS A 40 8.42 4.11 -4.87
CA CYS A 40 7.09 3.58 -4.55
C CYS A 40 6.15 4.64 -3.96
N GLY A 41 4.85 4.47 -4.22
CA GLY A 41 3.80 5.26 -3.55
C GLY A 41 3.36 4.60 -2.24
N LYS A 42 3.07 3.30 -2.29
CA LYS A 42 2.76 2.46 -1.12
C LYS A 42 3.10 1.01 -1.42
N VAL A 43 3.73 0.34 -0.47
CA VAL A 43 4.08 -1.09 -0.52
C VAL A 43 3.24 -1.83 0.52
N ILE A 44 2.70 -2.98 0.16
CA ILE A 44 2.00 -3.89 1.08
C ILE A 44 2.76 -5.21 1.14
N LEU A 45 3.00 -5.68 2.37
CA LEU A 45 3.55 -7.02 2.64
C LEU A 45 2.40 -7.94 3.06
N ASN A 46 2.17 -9.00 2.30
CA ASN A 46 1.12 -9.99 2.56
C ASN A 46 1.68 -11.17 3.36
N TRP A 47 0.86 -11.73 4.24
CA TRP A 47 1.20 -12.90 5.07
C TRP A 47 0.61 -14.22 4.52
N ASP A 48 -0.02 -14.17 3.34
CA ASP A 48 -0.64 -15.30 2.66
C ASP A 48 0.38 -16.21 1.97
#